data_AF-A0A7S3HWX4-F1
#
_entry.id   AF-A0A7S3HWX4-F1
#
_cell.length_a   1.000
_cell.length_b   1.000
_cell.length_c   1.000
_cell.angle_alpha   90.00
_cell.angle_beta   90.00
_cell.angle_gamma   90.00
#
_symmetry.space_group_name_H-M   'P 1'
#
loop_
_entity.id
_entity.type
_entity.pdbx_description
1 polymer ?
#
loop_
_entity_poly.entity_id
_entity_poly.type
_entity_poly.pdbx_seq_one_letter_code
_entity_poly.pdbx_strand_id
1 'polypeptide(L)'
;MVLFPPAFPAAALIAILSNALQYKTERQAILKFARRCEPRSAMDIGSWLYYFELIQVLGIANGACLIIFTSKKLTYFDDEGSRTWADLILAVLMIENILIIFKNLLAAAIPDNPGWIEEEQLANESRVKQVQ
;
A
#
# COMPACT_ATOMS: atom_id res chain seq x y z
N MET A 1 7.18 -1.20 -5.92
CA MET A 1 6.45 -0.18 -6.70
C MET A 1 6.29 1.14 -5.95
N VAL A 2 5.85 1.13 -4.69
CA VAL A 2 5.44 2.36 -3.97
C VAL A 2 6.60 3.29 -3.60
N LEU A 3 7.83 2.78 -3.46
CA LEU A 3 9.00 3.61 -3.09
C LEU A 3 9.54 4.47 -4.24
N PHE A 4 9.67 3.93 -5.45
CA PHE A 4 10.26 4.63 -6.61
C PHE A 4 9.32 4.91 -7.79
N PRO A 5 8.01 5.21 -7.63
CA PRO A 5 7.12 5.44 -8.76
C PRO A 5 7.60 6.53 -9.73
N PRO A 6 8.07 7.71 -9.28
CA PRO A 6 8.49 8.77 -10.19
C PRO A 6 9.74 8.43 -11.02
N ALA A 7 10.61 7.54 -10.49
CA ALA A 7 11.88 7.20 -11.13
C ALA A 7 11.71 6.15 -12.24
N PHE A 8 10.79 5.20 -12.07
CA PHE A 8 10.60 4.13 -13.04
C PHE A 8 9.13 3.65 -13.12
N PRO A 9 8.29 4.31 -13.94
CA PRO A 9 6.87 3.97 -14.06
C PRO A 9 6.62 2.54 -14.58
N ALA A 10 7.50 2.03 -15.45
CA ALA A 10 7.39 0.68 -16.01
C ALA A 10 7.64 -0.45 -14.98
N ALA A 11 8.13 -0.11 -13.77
CA ALA A 11 8.21 -1.05 -12.64
C ALA A 11 6.86 -1.73 -12.37
N ALA A 12 5.76 -1.00 -12.59
CA ALA A 12 4.42 -1.51 -12.39
C ALA A 12 4.09 -2.71 -13.28
N LEU A 13 4.39 -2.57 -14.57
CA LEU A 13 4.12 -3.62 -15.55
C LEU A 13 5.00 -4.84 -15.30
N ILE A 14 6.27 -4.61 -14.95
CA ILE A 14 7.20 -5.68 -14.60
C ILE A 14 6.73 -6.45 -13.37
N ALA A 15 6.23 -5.75 -12.34
CA ALA A 15 5.70 -6.38 -11.13
C ALA A 15 4.46 -7.24 -11.42
N ILE A 16 3.57 -6.80 -12.29
CA ILE A 16 2.40 -7.60 -12.70
C ILE A 16 2.87 -8.88 -13.40
N LEU A 17 3.81 -8.76 -14.34
CA LEU A 17 4.35 -9.92 -15.05
C LEU A 17 5.09 -10.88 -14.10
N SER A 18 5.92 -10.36 -13.20
CA SER A 18 6.65 -11.18 -12.24
C SER A 18 5.70 -11.89 -11.28
N ASN A 19 4.65 -11.22 -10.79
CA ASN A 19 3.65 -11.84 -9.92
C ASN A 19 2.88 -12.96 -10.63
N ALA A 20 2.57 -12.80 -11.92
CA ALA A 20 1.91 -13.85 -12.71
C ALA A 20 2.80 -15.09 -12.89
N LEU A 21 4.11 -14.88 -13.09
CA LEU A 21 5.09 -15.97 -13.12
C LEU A 21 5.24 -16.61 -11.74
N GLN A 22 5.33 -15.79 -10.68
CA GLN A 22 5.52 -16.22 -9.31
C GLN A 22 4.35 -17.08 -8.81
N TYR A 23 3.11 -16.73 -9.16
CA TYR A 23 1.95 -17.56 -8.84
C TYR A 23 2.09 -18.99 -9.40
N LYS A 24 2.56 -19.12 -10.65
CA LYS A 24 2.74 -20.45 -11.27
C LYS A 24 3.88 -21.22 -10.61
N THR A 25 5.00 -20.55 -10.33
CA THR A 25 6.16 -21.20 -9.72
C THR A 25 5.89 -21.60 -8.28
N GLU A 26 5.26 -20.75 -7.47
CA GLU A 26 4.90 -21.05 -6.08
C GLU A 26 3.89 -22.19 -5.98
N ARG A 27 2.88 -22.23 -6.85
CA ARG A 27 1.97 -23.37 -6.92
C ARG A 27 2.72 -24.68 -7.18
N GLN A 28 3.66 -24.69 -8.13
CA GLN A 28 4.47 -25.88 -8.42
C GLN A 28 5.43 -26.21 -7.27
N ALA A 29 6.00 -25.21 -6.61
CA ALA A 29 6.85 -25.35 -5.45
C ALA A 29 6.12 -26.10 -4.31
N ILE A 30 4.92 -25.65 -3.97
CA ILE A 30 4.09 -26.25 -2.92
C ILE A 30 3.70 -27.70 -3.28
N LEU A 31 3.36 -27.97 -4.55
CA LEU A 31 2.90 -29.31 -4.96
C LEU A 31 4.02 -30.33 -5.09
N LYS A 32 5.20 -29.94 -5.58
CA LYS A 32 6.28 -30.87 -5.94
C LYS A 32 7.45 -30.88 -4.95
N PHE A 33 7.70 -29.76 -4.27
CA PHE A 33 8.94 -29.56 -3.51
C PHE A 33 8.73 -29.32 -2.01
N ALA A 34 7.50 -29.02 -1.58
CA ALA A 34 7.17 -28.88 -0.15
C ALA A 34 6.55 -30.17 0.42
N ARG A 35 6.91 -30.50 1.66
CA ARG A 35 6.17 -31.51 2.44
C ARG A 35 4.85 -30.90 2.90
N ARG A 36 3.79 -31.72 2.98
CA ARG A 36 2.47 -31.27 3.45
C ARG A 36 2.58 -30.64 4.84
N CYS A 37 2.19 -29.37 4.94
CA CYS A 37 2.05 -28.65 6.21
C CYS A 37 0.72 -29.01 6.89
N GLU A 38 0.72 -29.00 8.22
CA GLU A 38 -0.52 -29.10 8.99
C GLU A 38 -1.39 -27.85 8.80
N PRO A 39 -2.71 -28.00 8.57
CA PRO A 39 -3.59 -26.85 8.36
C PRO A 39 -3.67 -26.01 9.65
N ARG A 40 -3.37 -24.72 9.53
CA ARG A 40 -3.53 -23.74 10.61
C ARG A 40 -4.68 -22.82 10.24
N SER A 41 -5.58 -22.58 11.19
CA SER A 41 -6.59 -21.54 11.05
C SER A 41 -5.91 -20.18 11.19
N ALA A 42 -6.15 -19.30 10.23
CA ALA A 42 -5.73 -17.90 10.26
C ALA A 42 -6.93 -17.06 9.83
N MET A 43 -7.19 -15.99 10.57
CA MET A 43 -8.28 -15.05 10.27
C MET A 43 -7.83 -13.99 9.27
N ASP A 44 -6.55 -13.60 9.34
CA ASP A 44 -5.94 -12.53 8.59
C ASP A 44 -4.54 -12.92 8.10
N ILE A 45 -3.92 -12.02 7.32
CA ILE A 45 -2.51 -12.14 6.92
C ILE A 45 -1.55 -11.81 8.08
N GLY A 46 -2.07 -11.31 9.21
CA GLY A 46 -1.34 -10.91 10.40
C GLY A 46 -0.60 -9.59 10.25
N SER A 47 0.54 -9.46 10.96
CA SER A 47 1.37 -8.23 11.02
C SER A 47 1.88 -7.72 9.68
N TRP A 48 1.80 -8.54 8.61
CA TRP A 48 2.12 -8.11 7.25
C TRP A 48 1.31 -6.90 6.80
N LEU A 49 0.05 -6.78 7.22
CA LEU A 49 -0.78 -5.63 6.88
C LEU A 49 -0.18 -4.33 7.43
N TYR A 50 0.28 -4.35 8.69
CA TYR A 50 0.95 -3.22 9.33
C TYR A 50 2.25 -2.84 8.60
N TYR A 51 3.05 -3.83 8.17
CA TYR A 51 4.26 -3.54 7.40
C TYR A 51 3.95 -2.92 6.04
N PHE A 52 2.88 -3.36 5.36
CA PHE A 52 2.47 -2.73 4.10
C PHE A 52 2.05 -1.28 4.29
N GLU A 53 1.33 -0.98 5.36
CA GLU A 53 0.96 0.41 5.68
C GLU A 53 2.20 1.28 5.96
N LEU A 54 3.17 0.78 6.72
CA LEU A 54 4.43 1.47 6.95
C LEU A 54 5.18 1.75 5.64
N ILE A 55 5.29 0.75 4.76
CA ILE A 55 5.96 0.89 3.46
C ILE A 55 5.23 1.91 2.57
N GLN A 56 3.89 2.00 2.65
CA GLN A 56 3.12 3.00 1.91
C GLN A 56 3.44 4.43 2.37
N VAL A 57 3.48 4.67 3.68
CA VAL A 57 3.83 5.99 4.23
C VAL A 57 5.26 6.38 3.84
N LEU A 58 6.21 5.45 3.96
CA LEU A 58 7.58 5.66 3.51
C LEU A 58 7.67 5.92 2.00
N GLY A 59 6.80 5.30 1.21
CA GLY A 59 6.72 5.53 -0.24
C GLY A 59 6.24 6.93 -0.60
N ILE A 60 5.31 7.51 0.16
CA ILE A 60 4.89 8.91 -0.02
C ILE A 60 6.07 9.85 0.22
N ALA A 61 6.78 9.67 1.34
CA ALA A 61 7.93 10.51 1.69
C ALA A 61 9.08 10.37 0.67
N ASN A 62 9.43 9.13 0.30
CA ASN A 62 10.50 8.89 -0.66
C ASN A 62 10.13 9.39 -2.07
N GLY A 63 8.88 9.21 -2.49
CA GLY A 63 8.39 9.72 -3.76
C GLY A 63 8.47 11.24 -3.86
N ALA A 64 8.10 11.96 -2.80
CA ALA A 64 8.18 13.41 -2.76
C ALA A 64 9.64 13.89 -2.74
N CYS A 65 10.51 13.28 -1.93
CA CYS A 65 11.95 13.55 -1.94
C CYS A 65 12.57 13.36 -3.34
N LEU A 66 12.26 12.26 -4.02
CA LEU A 66 12.75 11.99 -5.37
C LEU A 66 12.35 13.08 -6.37
N ILE A 67 11.12 13.58 -6.26
CA ILE A 67 10.64 14.65 -7.12
C ILE A 67 11.44 15.94 -6.89
N ILE A 68 11.69 16.35 -5.64
CA ILE A 68 12.50 17.56 -5.35
C ILE A 68 13.92 17.42 -5.88
N PHE A 69 14.61 16.35 -5.47
CA PHE A 69 16.05 16.23 -5.71
C PHE A 69 16.40 15.86 -7.15
N THR A 70 15.48 15.20 -7.86
CA THR A 70 15.76 14.66 -9.21
C THR A 70 15.11 15.48 -10.33
N SER A 71 13.98 16.16 -10.06
CA SER A 71 13.21 16.82 -11.13
C SER A 71 13.75 18.21 -11.46
N LYS A 72 14.41 18.33 -12.61
CA LYS A 72 14.79 19.62 -13.22
C LYS A 72 13.58 20.46 -13.70
N LYS A 73 12.35 19.96 -13.59
CA LYS A 73 11.14 20.73 -13.94
C LYS A 73 10.71 21.69 -12.83
N LEU A 74 11.09 21.44 -11.57
CA LEU A 74 10.78 22.35 -10.47
C LEU A 74 11.58 23.66 -10.57
N THR A 75 12.79 23.59 -11.12
CA THR A 75 13.60 24.77 -11.46
C THR A 75 13.06 25.59 -12.64
N TYR A 76 12.09 25.09 -13.42
CA TYR A 76 11.43 25.87 -14.47
C TYR A 76 10.41 26.86 -13.91
N PHE A 77 9.91 26.62 -12.70
CA PHE A 77 9.03 27.55 -11.99
C PHE A 77 9.79 28.62 -11.18
N ASP A 78 11.13 28.62 -11.27
CA ASP A 78 12.03 29.53 -10.56
C ASP A 78 12.97 30.22 -11.57
N ASP A 79 12.39 31.03 -12.46
CA ASP A 79 13.14 31.79 -13.47
C ASP A 79 13.92 32.97 -12.84
N GLU A 80 13.59 33.36 -11.60
CA GLU A 80 14.20 34.50 -10.88
C GLU A 80 15.11 34.09 -9.70
N GLY A 81 15.28 32.79 -9.41
CA GLY A 81 16.24 32.28 -8.42
C GLY A 81 15.98 32.75 -6.98
N SER A 82 14.75 33.18 -6.66
CA SER A 82 14.41 33.78 -5.36
C SER A 82 13.87 32.76 -4.35
N ARG A 83 13.56 31.53 -4.75
CA ARG A 83 13.05 30.51 -3.83
C ARG A 83 14.20 29.88 -3.05
N THR A 84 14.24 30.16 -1.74
CA THR A 84 15.19 29.53 -0.83
C THR A 84 14.89 28.03 -0.78
N TRP A 85 15.90 27.18 -0.59
CA TRP A 85 15.73 25.72 -0.38
C TRP A 85 14.68 25.37 0.68
N ALA A 86 14.45 26.27 1.64
CA ALA A 86 13.38 26.19 2.62
C ALA A 86 11.96 26.13 2.01
N ASP A 87 11.68 26.89 0.95
CA ASP A 87 10.37 26.92 0.29
C ASP A 87 10.07 25.60 -0.43
N LEU A 88 11.08 24.97 -1.03
CA LEU A 88 10.94 23.66 -1.69
C LEU A 88 10.69 22.55 -0.67
N ILE A 89 11.42 22.57 0.45
CA ILE A 89 11.22 21.62 1.55
C ILE A 89 9.82 21.80 2.15
N LEU A 90 9.40 23.05 2.37
CA LEU A 90 8.07 23.37 2.89
C LEU A 90 6.97 22.90 1.93
N ALA A 91 7.13 23.11 0.62
CA ALA A 91 6.17 22.66 -0.38
C ALA A 91 6.00 21.14 -0.37
N VAL A 92 7.09 20.38 -0.22
CA VAL A 92 6.97 18.92 -0.10
C VAL A 92 6.38 18.47 1.21
N LEU A 93 6.77 19.07 2.34
CA LEU A 93 6.13 18.76 3.61
C LEU A 93 4.62 18.99 3.53
N MET A 94 4.18 20.08 2.89
CA MET A 94 2.76 20.36 2.67
C MET A 94 2.10 19.29 1.80
N ILE A 95 2.70 18.93 0.66
CA ILE A 95 2.16 17.90 -0.24
C ILE A 95 2.08 16.54 0.45
N GLU A 96 3.14 16.13 1.18
CA GLU A 96 3.17 14.87 1.93
C GLU A 96 2.05 14.81 2.97
N ASN A 97 1.88 15.86 3.78
CA ASN A 97 0.82 15.92 4.79
C ASN A 97 -0.56 15.85 4.15
N ILE A 98 -0.79 16.55 3.04
CA ILE A 98 -2.07 16.49 2.30
C ILE A 98 -2.34 15.06 1.81
N LEU A 99 -1.34 14.39 1.22
CA LEU A 99 -1.48 13.02 0.72
C LEU A 99 -1.74 12.01 1.85
N ILE A 100 -1.09 12.17 3.00
CA ILE A 100 -1.30 11.31 4.17
C ILE A 100 -2.71 11.52 4.74
N ILE A 101 -3.15 12.78 4.89
CA ILE A 101 -4.52 13.09 5.35
C ILE A 101 -5.54 12.49 4.39
N PHE A 102 -5.34 12.65 3.08
CA PHE A 102 -6.23 12.09 2.07
C PHE A 102 -6.28 10.55 2.13
N LYS A 103 -5.14 9.88 2.26
CA LYS A 103 -5.06 8.42 2.45
C LYS A 103 -5.84 7.99 3.69
N ASN A 104 -5.68 8.68 4.81
CA ASN A 104 -6.36 8.33 6.05
C ASN A 104 -7.87 8.60 5.99
N LEU A 105 -8.30 9.64 5.28
CA LEU A 105 -9.72 9.90 5.03
C LEU A 105 -10.35 8.78 4.18
N LEU A 106 -9.66 8.35 3.12
CA LEU A 106 -10.12 7.22 2.30
C LEU A 106 -10.21 5.93 3.12
N ALA A 107 -9.23 5.67 3.98
CA ALA A 107 -9.25 4.52 4.87
C ALA A 107 -10.43 4.57 5.86
N ALA A 108 -10.80 5.76 6.35
CA ALA A 108 -11.96 5.92 7.24
C ALA A 108 -13.31 5.85 6.50
N ALA A 109 -13.34 6.19 5.21
CA ALA A 109 -14.57 6.21 4.41
C ALA A 109 -14.95 4.84 3.84
N ILE A 110 -13.98 3.95 3.64
CA ILE A 110 -14.22 2.60 3.10
C ILE A 110 -14.43 1.64 4.27
N PRO A 111 -15.59 0.98 4.39
CA PRO A 111 -15.81 0.00 5.45
C PRO A 111 -14.91 -1.23 5.26
N ASP A 112 -14.32 -1.73 6.35
CA ASP A 112 -13.40 -2.88 6.32
C ASP A 112 -14.10 -4.18 5.90
N ASN A 113 -15.36 -4.36 6.32
CA ASN A 113 -16.18 -5.51 5.97
C ASN A 113 -17.32 -5.10 5.04
N PRO A 114 -17.63 -5.91 4.02
CA PRO A 114 -18.82 -5.71 3.21
C PRO A 114 -20.08 -6.15 3.99
N GLY A 115 -21.20 -5.46 3.78
CA GLY A 115 -22.42 -5.66 4.59
C GLY A 115 -22.99 -7.08 4.58
N TRP A 116 -22.87 -7.83 3.49
CA TRP A 116 -23.33 -9.22 3.43
C TRP A 116 -22.58 -10.15 4.40
N ILE A 117 -21.32 -9.85 4.73
CA ILE A 117 -20.56 -10.59 5.73
C ILE A 117 -21.05 -10.24 7.14
N GLU A 118 -21.36 -8.98 7.41
CA GLU A 118 -21.87 -8.54 8.72
C GLU A 118 -23.23 -9.18 9.03
N GLU A 119 -24.10 -9.25 8.04
CA GLU A 119 -25.40 -9.94 8.16
C GLU A 119 -25.23 -11.43 8.47
N GLU A 120 -24.31 -12.12 7.78
CA GLU A 120 -24.02 -13.53 8.05
C GLU A 120 -23.41 -13.74 9.44
N GLN A 121 -22.52 -12.86 9.87
CA GLN A 121 -21.93 -12.90 11.22
C GLN A 121 -23.02 -12.75 12.30
N LEU A 122 -23.91 -11.76 12.14
CA LEU A 122 -25.04 -11.53 13.05
C LEU A 122 -26.02 -12.71 13.07
N ALA A 123 -26.33 -13.29 11.90
CA ALA A 123 -27.18 -14.46 11.78
C ALA A 123 -26.55 -15.69 12.47
N ASN A 124 -25.24 -15.89 12.30
CA ASN A 124 -24.52 -16.99 12.93
C ASN A 124 -24.46 -16.83 14.46
N GLU A 125 -24.19 -15.63 14.97
CA GLU A 125 -24.24 -15.33 16.41
C GLU A 125 -25.61 -15.59 17.01
N SER A 126 -26.67 -15.19 16.31
CA SER A 126 -28.05 -15.42 16.74
C SER A 126 -28.38 -16.91 16.82
N ARG A 127 -27.92 -17.71 15.85
CA ARG A 127 -28.07 -19.18 15.84
C ARG A 127 -27.31 -19.85 16.99
N VAL A 128 -26.09 -19.41 17.28
CA VAL A 128 -25.31 -19.95 18.40
C VAL A 128 -26.02 -19.71 19.73
N LYS A 129 -26.60 -18.51 19.93
CA LYS A 129 -27.36 -18.16 21.14
C LYS A 129 -28.67 -18.95 21.32
N GLN A 130 -29.24 -19.51 20.26
CA GLN A 130 -30.46 -20.34 20.33
C GLN A 130 -30.20 -21.78 20.76
N VAL A 131 -28.95 -22.25 20.62
CA VAL A 131 -28.55 -23.63 20.92
C VAL A 131 -27.96 -23.77 22.33
N GLN A 132 -27.55 -22.65 22.95
CA GLN A 132 -27.08 -22.57 24.34
C GLN A 132 -28.24 -22.34 25.30
#